data_AF-A0A0N5BDL2-F1
#
_entry.id   AF-A0A0N5BDL2-F1
#
_cell.length_a   1.000
_cell.length_b   1.000
_cell.length_c   1.000
_cell.angle_alpha   90.00
_cell.angle_beta   90.00
_cell.angle_gamma   90.00
#
_symmetry.space_group_name_H-M   'P 1'
#
loop_
_entity.id
_entity.type
_entity.pdbx_description
1 polymer ?
#
loop_
_entity_poly.entity_id
_entity_poly.type
_entity_poly.pdbx_seq_one_letter_code
_entity_poly.pdbx_strand_id
1 'polypeptide(L)'
;MLPLSIFVVYGTLIAYFAVSTDGFTYEPTSIYCFKKCLPILSLAMMVLAGMTKIRKKYRNTHIWAILFGALGDFLIAFLSNGLHAIIYGAVAFGIGHLLYMKTFFSKIKHLHKGLSLMTTIAIFGINYIILFPNFNNEPISTIIMAVYSFI
;
A
#
# COMPACT_ATOMS: atom_id res chain seq x y z
N MET A 1 2.30 1.15 19.87
CA MET A 1 3.68 0.63 19.78
C MET A 1 3.61 -0.82 19.34
N LEU A 2 4.09 -1.12 18.13
CA LEU A 2 4.29 -2.49 17.66
C LEU A 2 5.50 -3.07 18.42
N PRO A 3 5.50 -4.35 18.80
CA PRO A 3 6.66 -5.01 19.39
C PRO A 3 7.88 -4.91 18.46
N LEU A 4 9.08 -4.78 19.04
CA LEU A 4 10.33 -4.78 18.28
C LEU A 4 10.48 -6.04 17.41
N SER A 5 9.97 -7.19 17.89
CA SER A 5 9.96 -8.45 17.14
C SER A 5 9.24 -8.37 15.79
N ILE A 6 8.17 -7.57 15.69
CA ILE A 6 7.45 -7.37 14.41
C ILE A 6 8.35 -6.64 13.42
N PHE A 7 9.06 -5.59 13.87
CA PHE A 7 9.98 -4.85 13.02
C PHE A 7 11.14 -5.70 12.53
N VAL A 8 11.70 -6.53 13.40
CA VAL A 8 12.78 -7.45 13.03
C VAL A 8 12.30 -8.42 11.97
N VAL A 9 11.20 -9.15 12.20
CA VAL A 9 10.71 -10.14 11.24
C VAL A 9 10.33 -9.48 9.90
N TYR A 10 9.59 -8.36 9.95
CA TYR A 10 9.18 -7.65 8.74
C TYR A 10 10.39 -7.10 7.96
N GLY A 11 11.36 -6.50 8.65
CA GLY A 11 12.59 -5.99 8.05
C GLY A 11 13.46 -7.10 7.46
N THR A 12 13.59 -8.25 8.13
CA THR A 12 14.31 -9.42 7.61
C THR A 12 13.65 -9.96 6.35
N LEU A 13 12.31 -10.00 6.28
CA LEU A 13 11.61 -10.44 5.07
C LEU A 13 11.80 -9.48 3.90
N ILE A 14 11.84 -8.16 4.15
CA ILE A 14 12.17 -7.17 3.12
C ILE A 14 13.61 -7.36 2.64
N ALA A 15 14.57 -7.51 3.56
CA ALA A 15 15.97 -7.74 3.21
C ALA A 15 16.14 -9.05 2.42
N TYR A 16 15.47 -10.12 2.84
CA TYR A 16 15.46 -11.39 2.13
C TYR A 16 14.89 -11.24 0.71
N PHE A 17 13.79 -10.51 0.55
CA PHE A 17 13.24 -10.19 -0.76
C PHE A 17 14.27 -9.44 -1.61
N ALA A 18 14.84 -8.35 -1.11
CA ALA A 18 15.80 -7.52 -1.83
C ALA A 18 17.03 -8.32 -2.29
N VAL A 19 17.63 -9.11 -1.40
CA VAL A 19 18.81 -9.94 -1.73
C VAL A 19 18.47 -11.07 -2.67
N SER A 20 17.32 -11.73 -2.49
CA SER A 20 16.95 -12.91 -3.28
C SER A 20 16.35 -12.60 -4.66
N THR A 21 16.10 -11.32 -4.96
CA THR A 21 15.52 -10.84 -6.21
C THR A 21 16.36 -9.74 -6.87
N ASP A 22 17.54 -9.47 -6.33
CA ASP A 22 18.47 -8.42 -6.79
C ASP A 22 17.78 -7.06 -7.04
N GLY A 23 16.87 -6.70 -6.13
CA GLY A 23 16.26 -5.37 -6.09
C GLY A 23 15.56 -4.95 -7.38
N PHE A 24 14.64 -5.78 -7.91
CA PHE A 24 13.74 -5.51 -9.04
C PHE A 24 14.26 -5.83 -10.47
N THR A 25 15.44 -6.45 -10.61
CA THR A 25 15.95 -6.92 -11.92
C THR A 25 15.38 -8.28 -12.36
N TYR A 26 14.61 -8.93 -11.49
CA TYR A 26 14.12 -10.30 -11.68
C TYR A 26 12.87 -10.37 -12.58
N GLU A 27 12.82 -11.35 -13.48
CA GLU A 27 11.64 -11.62 -14.31
C GLU A 27 10.39 -11.92 -13.45
N PRO A 28 9.19 -11.49 -13.87
CA PRO A 28 7.94 -11.63 -13.12
C PRO A 28 7.44 -13.10 -13.09
N THR A 29 8.21 -13.97 -12.46
CA THR A 29 7.86 -15.35 -12.18
C THR A 29 6.87 -15.41 -11.01
N SER A 30 6.11 -16.50 -10.91
CA SER A 30 5.19 -16.72 -9.78
C SER A 30 5.91 -16.71 -8.43
N ILE A 31 7.16 -17.17 -8.39
CA ILE A 31 8.01 -17.15 -7.19
C ILE A 31 8.35 -15.71 -6.77
N TYR A 32 8.69 -14.85 -7.72
CA TYR A 32 8.94 -13.44 -7.46
C TYR A 32 7.71 -12.75 -6.87
N CYS A 33 6.55 -12.95 -7.48
CA CYS A 33 5.28 -12.40 -7.01
C CYS A 33 4.97 -12.82 -5.57
N PHE A 34 5.15 -14.12 -5.26
CA PHE A 34 4.96 -14.63 -3.91
C PHE A 34 5.95 -14.02 -2.91
N LYS A 35 7.24 -13.98 -3.25
CA LYS A 35 8.28 -13.41 -2.39
C LYS A 35 8.03 -11.93 -2.08
N LYS A 36 7.53 -11.15 -3.04
CA LYS A 36 7.20 -9.73 -2.85
C LYS A 36 6.10 -9.52 -1.81
N CYS A 37 5.12 -10.43 -1.75
CA CYS A 37 4.02 -10.37 -0.79
C CYS A 37 4.37 -10.87 0.62
N LEU A 38 5.48 -11.60 0.80
CA LEU A 38 5.84 -12.24 2.08
C LEU A 38 5.87 -11.29 3.29
N PRO A 39 6.46 -10.09 3.22
CA PRO A 39 6.48 -9.18 4.36
C PRO A 39 5.05 -8.82 4.81
N ILE A 40 4.18 -8.51 3.84
CA ILE A 40 2.80 -8.08 4.10
C ILE A 40 1.95 -9.24 4.61
N LEU A 41 2.11 -10.45 4.03
CA LEU A 41 1.43 -11.65 4.52
C LEU A 41 1.85 -12.00 5.95
N SER A 42 3.13 -11.87 6.27
CA SER A 42 3.65 -12.05 7.63
C SER A 42 3.02 -11.06 8.61
N LEU A 43 2.90 -9.79 8.20
CA LEU A 43 2.24 -8.77 9.01
C LEU A 43 0.77 -9.11 9.27
N ALA A 44 0.04 -9.59 8.26
CA ALA A 44 -1.35 -10.04 8.42
C ALA A 44 -1.46 -11.19 9.43
N MET A 45 -0.56 -12.17 9.36
CA MET A 45 -0.49 -13.29 10.30
C MET A 45 -0.17 -12.85 11.72
N MET A 46 0.73 -11.89 11.91
CA MET A 46 1.02 -11.33 13.24
C MET A 46 -0.17 -10.59 13.84
N VAL A 47 -0.95 -9.87 13.01
CA VAL A 47 -2.20 -9.24 13.46
C VAL A 47 -3.22 -10.31 13.86
N LEU A 48 -3.35 -11.38 13.07
CA LEU A 48 -4.24 -12.50 13.36
C LEU A 48 -3.86 -13.19 14.68
N ALA A 49 -2.56 -13.43 14.90
CA ALA A 49 -2.00 -14.04 16.10
C ALA A 49 -2.08 -13.15 17.36
N GLY A 50 -2.56 -11.90 17.23
CA GLY A 50 -2.72 -10.98 18.37
C GLY A 50 -1.41 -10.37 18.85
N MET A 51 -0.35 -10.39 18.03
CA MET A 51 0.95 -9.79 18.38
C MET A 51 0.94 -8.26 18.33
N THR A 52 -0.17 -7.64 17.93
CA THR A 52 -0.32 -6.19 17.80
C THR A 52 -1.26 -5.61 18.85
N LYS A 53 -1.17 -4.30 19.11
CA LYS A 53 -2.08 -3.58 20.02
C LYS A 53 -3.44 -3.22 19.37
N ILE A 54 -3.81 -3.85 18.25
CA ILE A 54 -5.07 -3.59 17.56
C ILE A 54 -6.22 -4.16 18.39
N ARG A 55 -7.26 -3.34 18.67
CA ARG A 55 -8.44 -3.80 19.41
C ARG A 55 -9.13 -4.94 18.63
N LYS A 56 -9.62 -5.96 19.33
CA LYS A 56 -10.29 -7.14 18.75
C LYS A 56 -11.39 -6.78 17.74
N LYS A 57 -12.17 -5.72 18.00
CA LYS A 57 -13.22 -5.20 17.10
C LYS A 57 -12.72 -4.81 15.70
N TYR A 58 -11.48 -4.31 15.58
CA TYR A 58 -10.91 -3.83 14.30
C TYR A 58 -9.94 -4.82 13.66
N ARG A 59 -9.67 -5.95 14.32
CA ARG A 59 -8.67 -6.93 13.89
C ARG A 59 -8.93 -7.43 12.46
N ASN A 60 -10.15 -7.85 12.17
CA ASN A 60 -10.51 -8.35 10.84
C ASN A 60 -10.40 -7.28 9.76
N THR A 61 -10.83 -6.05 10.06
CA THR A 61 -10.71 -4.91 9.14
C THR A 61 -9.24 -4.63 8.80
N HIS A 62 -8.36 -4.65 9.80
CA HIS A 62 -6.92 -4.46 9.59
C HIS A 62 -6.29 -5.62 8.82
N ILE A 63 -6.68 -6.87 9.07
CA ILE A 63 -6.19 -8.03 8.30
C ILE A 63 -6.57 -7.86 6.82
N TRP A 64 -7.84 -7.57 6.53
CA TRP A 64 -8.27 -7.32 5.15
C TRP A 64 -7.53 -6.15 4.51
N ALA A 65 -7.35 -5.05 5.24
CA ALA A 65 -6.58 -3.91 4.74
C ALA A 65 -5.14 -4.30 4.35
N ILE A 66 -4.47 -5.12 5.18
CA ILE A 66 -3.13 -5.65 4.90
C ILE A 66 -3.13 -6.59 3.70
N LEU A 67 -4.11 -7.50 3.61
CA LEU A 67 -4.24 -8.44 2.49
C LEU A 67 -4.51 -7.72 1.16
N PHE A 68 -5.26 -6.62 1.16
CA PHE A 68 -5.41 -5.76 -0.02
C PHE A 68 -4.08 -5.10 -0.43
N GLY A 69 -3.22 -4.77 0.53
CA GLY A 69 -1.84 -4.36 0.25
C GLY A 69 -1.03 -5.47 -0.42
N ALA A 70 -1.10 -6.70 0.10
CA ALA A 70 -0.42 -7.85 -0.51
C ALA A 70 -0.93 -8.13 -1.92
N LEU A 71 -2.25 -8.01 -2.13
CA LEU A 71 -2.88 -8.13 -3.45
C LEU A 71 -2.38 -7.03 -4.41
N GLY A 72 -2.24 -5.79 -3.94
CA GLY A 72 -1.69 -4.69 -4.75
C GLY A 72 -0.26 -4.99 -5.22
N ASP A 73 0.60 -5.45 -4.32
CA ASP A 73 1.96 -5.85 -4.65
C ASP A 73 2.02 -7.01 -5.64
N PHE A 74 1.15 -8.00 -5.45
CA PHE A 74 1.00 -9.14 -6.35
C PHE A 74 0.57 -8.69 -7.74
N LEU A 75 -0.47 -7.86 -7.86
CA LEU A 75 -1.00 -7.40 -9.14
C LEU A 75 0.04 -6.60 -9.93
N ILE A 76 0.80 -5.73 -9.25
CA ILE A 76 1.89 -4.99 -9.87
C ILE A 76 2.97 -5.94 -10.40
N ALA A 77 3.37 -6.95 -9.61
CA ALA A 77 4.41 -7.89 -9.99
C ALA A 77 3.97 -8.87 -11.10
N PHE A 78 2.76 -9.43 -10.97
CA PHE A 78 2.26 -10.49 -11.82
C PHE A 78 1.87 -9.98 -13.21
N LEU A 79 1.17 -8.84 -13.27
CA LEU A 79 0.72 -8.34 -14.56
C LEU A 79 1.90 -7.84 -15.39
N SER A 80 2.93 -7.27 -14.76
CA SER A 80 4.17 -6.76 -15.37
C SER A 80 4.00 -5.78 -16.56
N ASN A 81 2.76 -5.52 -16.98
CA ASN A 81 2.34 -4.71 -18.11
C ASN A 81 2.25 -3.22 -17.74
N GLY A 82 3.39 -2.65 -17.32
CA GLY A 82 3.57 -1.21 -17.15
C GLY A 82 2.42 -0.51 -16.40
N LEU A 83 1.76 0.44 -17.07
CA LEU A 83 0.75 1.33 -16.50
C LEU A 83 -0.47 0.58 -15.92
N HIS A 84 -1.00 -0.43 -16.61
CA HIS A 84 -2.19 -1.15 -16.14
C HIS A 84 -1.92 -1.91 -14.83
N ALA A 85 -0.74 -2.50 -14.68
CA ALA A 85 -0.34 -3.18 -13.46
C ALA A 85 -0.34 -2.22 -12.25
N ILE A 86 0.14 -0.99 -12.45
CA ILE A 86 0.13 0.07 -11.44
C ILE A 86 -1.30 0.47 -11.07
N ILE A 87 -2.21 0.60 -12.04
CA ILE A 87 -3.61 0.97 -11.78
C ILE A 87 -4.31 -0.09 -10.93
N TYR A 88 -4.22 -1.36 -11.31
CA TYR A 88 -4.83 -2.44 -10.54
C TYR A 88 -4.25 -2.54 -9.13
N GLY A 89 -2.93 -2.34 -9.01
CA GLY A 89 -2.25 -2.20 -7.73
C GLY A 89 -2.81 -1.05 -6.89
N ALA A 90 -2.90 0.15 -7.47
CA ALA A 90 -3.40 1.35 -6.81
C ALA A 90 -4.85 1.19 -6.34
N VAL A 91 -5.71 0.54 -7.13
CA VAL A 91 -7.09 0.22 -6.71
C VAL A 91 -7.08 -0.70 -5.49
N ALA A 92 -6.30 -1.78 -5.52
CA ALA A 92 -6.19 -2.71 -4.39
C ALA A 92 -5.65 -2.00 -3.13
N PHE A 93 -4.57 -1.23 -3.26
CA PHE A 93 -4.04 -0.40 -2.18
C PHE A 93 -5.08 0.60 -1.67
N GLY A 94 -5.82 1.27 -2.55
CA GLY A 94 -6.85 2.24 -2.20
C GLY A 94 -7.94 1.62 -1.33
N ILE A 95 -8.42 0.43 -1.69
CA ILE A 95 -9.39 -0.32 -0.87
C ILE A 95 -8.79 -0.62 0.51
N GLY A 96 -7.53 -1.06 0.57
CA GLY A 96 -6.83 -1.30 1.83
C GLY A 96 -6.74 -0.05 2.72
N HIS A 97 -6.38 1.10 2.14
CA HIS A 97 -6.31 2.37 2.87
C HIS A 97 -7.67 2.84 3.36
N LEU A 98 -8.74 2.71 2.56
CA LEU A 98 -10.11 3.05 2.99
C LEU A 98 -10.56 2.23 4.22
N LEU A 99 -10.20 0.94 4.26
CA LEU A 99 -10.46 0.08 5.42
C LEU A 99 -9.69 0.56 6.67
N TYR A 100 -8.46 1.04 6.52
CA TYR A 100 -7.72 1.67 7.61
C TYR A 100 -8.34 2.99 8.05
N MET A 101 -8.69 3.86 7.10
CA MET A 101 -9.34 5.14 7.39
C MET A 101 -10.63 4.94 8.18
N LYS A 102 -11.46 3.94 7.86
CA LYS A 102 -12.65 3.60 8.66
C LYS A 102 -12.35 3.42 10.16
N THR A 103 -11.16 2.93 10.50
CA THR A 103 -10.75 2.70 11.90
C THR A 103 -10.10 3.92 12.57
N PHE A 104 -9.46 4.79 11.80
CA PHE A 104 -8.66 5.91 12.33
C PHE A 104 -9.29 7.29 12.13
N PHE A 105 -10.06 7.49 11.05
CA PHE A 105 -10.62 8.79 10.68
C PHE A 105 -11.56 9.34 11.77
N SER A 106 -12.38 8.47 12.36
CA SER A 106 -13.26 8.83 13.50
C SER A 106 -12.51 9.24 14.77
N LYS A 107 -11.20 9.01 14.85
CA LYS A 107 -10.35 9.39 16.00
C LYS A 107 -9.55 10.66 15.76
N ILE A 108 -9.60 11.23 14.54
CA ILE A 108 -8.93 12.48 14.22
C ILE A 108 -9.69 13.61 14.92
N LYS A 109 -9.09 14.19 15.96
CA LYS A 109 -9.67 15.33 16.69
C LYS A 109 -9.17 16.68 16.19
N HIS A 110 -7.89 16.74 15.82
CA HIS A 110 -7.24 17.94 15.34
C HIS A 110 -6.28 17.56 14.22
N LEU A 111 -6.34 18.31 13.12
CA LEU A 111 -5.38 18.23 12.04
C LEU A 111 -4.27 19.26 12.27
N HIS A 112 -3.02 18.84 12.14
CA HIS A 112 -1.89 19.76 12.24
C HIS A 112 -1.85 20.64 10.98
N LYS A 113 -2.29 21.90 11.11
CA LYS A 113 -2.51 22.82 9.99
C LYS A 113 -1.33 22.91 9.01
N GLY A 114 -0.10 23.04 9.53
CA GLY A 114 1.09 23.12 8.69
C GLY A 114 1.35 21.85 7.90
N LEU A 115 1.14 20.68 8.52
CA LEU A 115 1.32 19.39 7.85
C LEU A 115 0.23 19.18 6.80
N SER A 116 -1.02 19.49 7.16
CA SER A 116 -2.17 19.41 6.25
C SER A 116 -2.03 20.33 5.04
N LEU A 117 -1.49 21.54 5.21
CA LEU A 117 -1.22 22.45 4.09
C LEU A 117 -0.13 21.87 3.17
N MET A 118 0.99 21.40 3.73
CA MET A 118 2.08 20.80 2.96
C MET A 118 1.61 19.57 2.18
N THR A 119 0.86 18.66 2.81
CA THR A 119 0.32 17.48 2.13
C THR A 119 -0.67 17.86 1.04
N THR A 120 -1.53 18.86 1.28
CA THR A 120 -2.46 19.34 0.26
C THR A 120 -1.72 19.90 -0.95
N ILE A 121 -0.73 20.77 -0.74
CA ILE A 121 0.08 21.33 -1.82
C ILE A 121 0.81 20.22 -2.59
N ALA A 122 1.37 19.23 -1.91
CA ALA A 122 2.04 18.10 -2.54
C ALA A 122 1.09 17.28 -3.42
N ILE A 123 -0.12 16.95 -2.91
CA ILE A 123 -1.13 16.20 -3.66
C ILE A 123 -1.57 16.99 -4.89
N PHE A 124 -1.87 18.28 -4.76
CA PHE A 124 -2.23 19.13 -5.91
C PHE A 124 -1.08 19.24 -6.92
N GLY A 125 0.16 19.39 -6.45
CA GLY A 125 1.35 19.43 -7.31
C GLY A 125 1.54 18.14 -8.09
N ILE A 126 1.43 16.97 -7.45
CA ILE A 126 1.50 15.66 -8.13
C ILE A 126 0.39 15.55 -9.18
N ASN A 127 -0.84 15.90 -8.81
CA ASN A 127 -1.98 15.82 -9.73
C ASN A 127 -1.80 16.75 -10.94
N TYR A 128 -1.39 18.00 -10.72
CA TYR A 128 -1.31 18.99 -11.79
C TYR A 128 -0.07 18.83 -12.68
N ILE A 129 1.09 18.53 -12.10
CA ILE A 129 2.37 18.48 -12.82
C ILE A 129 2.62 17.10 -13.43
N ILE A 130 2.23 16.02 -12.74
CA ILE A 130 2.59 14.64 -13.15
C ILE A 130 1.40 13.94 -13.82
N LEU A 131 0.22 13.99 -13.20
CA LEU A 131 -0.92 13.20 -13.66
C LEU A 131 -1.71 13.89 -14.77
N PHE A 132 -2.09 15.16 -14.60
CA PHE A 132 -2.93 15.90 -15.53
C PHE A 132 -2.39 15.98 -16.98
N PRO A 133 -1.07 16.12 -17.22
CA PRO A 133 -0.54 16.10 -18.59
C PRO A 133 -0.83 14.80 -19.35
N ASN A 134 -1.03 13.68 -18.63
CA ASN A 134 -1.33 12.39 -19.22
C ASN A 134 -2.84 12.16 -19.45
N PHE A 135 -3.70 13.09 -19.03
CA PHE A 135 -5.16 12.93 -19.10
C PHE A 135 -5.68 12.71 -20.52
N ASN A 136 -5.09 13.40 -21.52
CA ASN A 136 -5.53 13.30 -22.91
C ASN A 136 -5.22 11.92 -23.53
N ASN A 137 -4.19 11.24 -23.05
CA ASN A 137 -3.77 9.93 -23.56
C ASN A 137 -4.49 8.81 -22.81
N GLU A 138 -4.53 8.92 -21.48
CA GLU A 138 -4.93 7.85 -20.57
C GLU A 138 -5.89 8.39 -19.48
N PRO A 139 -7.12 8.80 -19.85
CA PRO A 139 -8.02 9.54 -18.96
C PRO A 139 -8.45 8.72 -17.74
N ILE A 140 -8.82 7.44 -17.94
CA ILE A 140 -9.29 6.56 -16.86
C ILE A 140 -8.17 6.31 -15.84
N SER A 141 -6.98 5.96 -16.34
CA SER A 141 -5.77 5.73 -15.56
C SER A 141 -5.41 6.96 -14.71
N THR A 142 -5.47 8.14 -15.33
CA THR A 142 -5.20 9.43 -14.68
C THR A 142 -6.21 9.72 -13.58
N ILE A 143 -7.50 9.50 -13.82
CA ILE A 143 -8.56 9.70 -12.82
C ILE A 143 -8.36 8.77 -11.62
N ILE A 144 -8.09 7.49 -11.84
CA ILE A 144 -7.90 6.51 -10.76
C ILE A 144 -6.70 6.90 -9.88
N MET A 145 -5.57 7.25 -10.50
CA MET A 145 -4.37 7.67 -9.77
C MET A 145 -4.58 9.01 -9.04
N ALA A 146 -5.33 9.93 -9.65
CA ALA A 146 -5.67 11.20 -9.02
C ALA A 146 -6.53 10.98 -7.78
N VAL A 147 -7.59 10.17 -7.87
CA VAL A 147 -8.42 9.79 -6.72
C VAL A 147 -7.60 9.09 -5.65
N TYR A 148 -6.75 8.13 -6.04
CA TYR A 148 -5.88 7.41 -5.11
C TYR A 148 -4.94 8.34 -4.35
N SER A 149 -4.42 9.40 -4.97
CA SER A 149 -3.53 10.37 -4.30
C SER A 149 -4.17 11.15 -3.14
N PHE A 150 -5.51 11.20 -3.08
CA PHE A 150 -6.25 11.83 -1.98
C PHE A 150 -6.59 10.86 -0.83
N ILE A 151 -6.36 9.55 -1.02
CA ILE A 151 -6.60 8.49 -0.02
C ILE A 151 -5.35 8.32 0.83
#